data_AF-A0A6N6W0U8-F1
#
_entry.id   AF-A0A6N6W0U8-F1
#
_cell.length_a   1.000
_cell.length_b   1.000
_cell.length_c   1.000
_cell.angle_alpha   90.00
_cell.angle_beta   90.00
_cell.angle_gamma   90.00
#
_symmetry.space_group_name_H-M   'P 1'
#
loop_
_entity.id
_entity.type
_entity.pdbx_description
1 polymer ?
#
loop_
_entity_poly.entity_id
_entity_poly.type
_entity_poly.pdbx_seq_one_letter_code
_entity_poly.pdbx_strand_id
1 'polypeptide(L)' 'LVAAGPARHTAAAHDAAMRAQRQQEAEREIGADPFVQSLIREFGASIVPGSIRPITQDVGPNGAPSAH' A
#
# COMPACT_ATOMS: atom_id res chain seq x y z
N LEU A 1 -9.87 11.93 -13.77
CA LEU A 1 -11.03 11.21 -13.20
C LEU A 1 -11.04 9.81 -13.81
N VAL A 2 -10.66 8.77 -13.07
CA VAL A 2 -10.69 7.38 -13.58
C VAL A 2 -12.09 6.82 -13.33
N ALA A 3 -12.83 6.61 -14.42
CA ALA A 3 -14.14 5.99 -14.41
C ALA A 3 -13.99 4.46 -14.28
N ALA A 4 -14.29 3.91 -13.10
CA ALA A 4 -14.50 2.47 -12.93
C ALA A 4 -15.98 2.16 -13.26
N GLY A 5 -16.24 1.62 -14.46
CA GLY A 5 -17.56 1.15 -14.89
C GLY A 5 -18.05 -0.09 -14.13
N PRO A 6 -19.36 -0.42 -14.19
CA PRO A 6 -20.03 -1.32 -13.25
C PRO A 6 -19.79 -2.78 -13.63
N ALA A 7 -18.59 -3.27 -13.37
CA ALA A 7 -18.21 -4.63 -13.69
C ALA A 7 -18.53 -5.57 -12.51
N ARG A 8 -19.83 -5.67 -12.21
CA ARG A 8 -20.42 -6.70 -11.35
C ARG A 8 -19.98 -8.05 -11.94
N HIS A 9 -19.14 -8.81 -11.21
CA HIS A 9 -18.60 -10.15 -11.54
C HIS A 9 -17.38 -10.23 -12.49
N THR A 10 -16.42 -9.30 -12.44
CA THR A 10 -15.25 -9.31 -13.38
C THR A 10 -13.91 -9.30 -12.65
N ALA A 11 -12.85 -9.75 -13.34
CA ALA A 11 -11.46 -9.76 -12.84
C ALA A 11 -11.02 -8.46 -12.14
N ALA A 12 -11.57 -7.31 -12.55
CA ALA A 12 -11.34 -6.01 -11.92
C ALA A 12 -11.76 -5.94 -10.44
N ALA A 13 -12.85 -6.62 -10.05
CA ALA A 13 -13.29 -6.70 -8.66
C ALA A 13 -12.35 -7.59 -7.82
N HIS A 14 -11.84 -8.68 -8.41
CA HIS A 14 -10.87 -9.56 -7.77
C HIS A 14 -9.52 -8.86 -7.56
N ASP A 15 -9.03 -8.15 -8.58
CA ASP A 15 -7.79 -7.37 -8.48
C ASP A 15 -7.90 -6.22 -7.47
N ALA A 16 -9.08 -5.59 -7.36
CA ALA A 16 -9.34 -4.57 -6.35
C ALA A 16 -9.25 -5.14 -4.93
N ALA A 17 -9.83 -6.33 -4.69
CA ALA A 17 -9.75 -7.02 -3.40
C ALA A 17 -8.31 -7.41 -3.05
N MET A 18 -7.56 -7.97 -4.02
CA MET A 18 -6.15 -8.33 -3.82
C MET A 18 -5.27 -7.11 -3.51
N ARG A 19 -5.50 -5.96 -4.14
CA ARG A 19 -4.79 -4.71 -3.81
C ARG A 19 -5.12 -4.22 -2.41
N ALA A 20 -6.39 -4.26 -2.02
CA ALA A 20 -6.82 -3.87 -0.68
C ALA A 20 -6.21 -4.76 0.41
N GLN A 21 -6.12 -6.07 0.15
CA GLN A 21 -5.46 -7.01 1.07
C GLN A 21 -3.97 -6.70 1.20
N ARG A 22 -3.26 -6.49 0.07
CA ARG A 22 -1.83 -6.12 0.09
C ARG A 22 -1.58 -4.80 0.81
N GLN A 23 -2.46 -3.82 0.64
CA GLN A 23 -2.40 -2.55 1.36
C GLN A 23 -2.49 -2.76 2.87
N GLN A 24 -3.47 -3.54 3.34
CA GLN A 24 -3.64 -3.83 4.77
C GLN A 24 -2.47 -4.62 5.34
N GLU A 25 -1.93 -5.57 4.57
CA GLU A 25 -0.78 -6.35 4.99
C GLU A 25 0.47 -5.48 5.12
N ALA A 26 0.74 -4.61 4.15
CA ALA A 26 1.82 -3.63 4.24
C ALA A 26 1.63 -2.68 5.44
N GLU A 27 0.40 -2.22 5.70
CA GLU A 27 0.11 -1.37 6.87
C GLU A 27 0.39 -2.09 8.20
N ARG A 28 0.03 -3.37 8.29
CA ARG A 28 0.31 -4.20 9.46
C ARG A 28 1.79 -4.47 9.63
N GLU A 29 2.49 -4.79 8.55
CA GLU A 29 3.92 -5.08 8.57
C GLU A 29 4.72 -3.87 9.04
N ILE A 30 4.46 -2.69 8.47
CA ILE A 30 5.10 -1.43 8.88
C ILE A 30 4.74 -1.05 10.32
N GLY A 31 3.50 -1.29 10.76
CA GLY A 31 3.11 -1.06 12.17
C GLY A 31 3.79 -2.03 13.15
N ALA A 32 4.08 -3.25 12.72
CA ALA A 32 4.78 -4.26 13.51
C ALA A 32 6.32 -4.13 13.42
N ASP A 33 6.84 -3.30 12.51
CA ASP A 33 8.26 -3.13 12.29
C ASP A 33 8.94 -2.48 13.51
N PRO A 34 10.00 -3.11 14.07
CA PRO A 34 10.69 -2.59 15.25
C PRO A 34 11.38 -1.24 15.02
N PHE A 35 11.88 -0.96 13.81
CA PHE A 35 12.46 0.33 13.46
C PHE A 35 11.41 1.44 13.44
N VAL A 36 10.24 1.17 12.87
CA VAL A 36 9.11 2.12 12.86
C VAL A 36 8.60 2.38 14.27
N GLN A 37 8.52 1.35 15.11
CA GLN A 37 8.19 1.51 16.53
C GLN A 37 9.21 2.34 17.29
N SER A 38 10.51 2.15 17.02
CA SER A 38 11.57 3.02 17.57
C SER A 38 11.39 4.46 17.11
N LEU A 39 11.05 4.72 15.84
CA LEU A 39 10.81 6.08 15.35
C LEU A 39 9.63 6.76 16.06
N ILE A 40 8.53 6.03 16.25
CA ILE A 40 7.36 6.51 16.99
C ILE A 40 7.74 6.84 18.43
N ARG A 41 8.49 5.94 19.09
CA ARG A 41 8.87 6.07 20.50
C ARG A 41 9.93 7.14 20.75
N GLU A 42 10.93 7.27 19.88
CA GLU A 42 12.09 8.15 20.06
C GLU A 42 11.83 9.56 19.55
N PHE A 43 11.08 9.69 18.45
CA PHE A 43 10.85 10.98 17.79
C PHE A 43 9.39 11.45 17.89
N GLY A 44 8.50 10.70 18.53
CA GLY A 44 7.07 11.00 18.56
C GLY A 44 6.43 10.91 17.17
N ALA A 45 7.00 10.08 16.27
CA ALA A 45 6.49 9.92 14.92
C ALA A 45 5.08 9.29 14.91
N SER A 46 4.32 9.52 13.84
CA SER A 46 3.00 8.93 13.65
C SER A 46 2.82 8.47 12.21
N ILE A 47 2.14 7.34 12.03
CA ILE A 47 1.84 6.77 10.72
C ILE A 47 0.50 7.33 10.25
N VAL A 48 0.48 7.92 9.05
CA VAL A 48 -0.77 8.35 8.40
C VAL A 48 -1.42 7.15 7.68
N PRO A 49 -2.66 6.78 8.02
CA PRO A 49 -3.36 5.68 7.35
C PRO A 49 -3.43 5.86 5.83
N GLY A 50 -3.23 4.80 5.05
CA GLY A 50 -3.23 4.84 3.59
C GLY A 50 -1.98 5.47 2.93
N SER A 51 -0.98 5.89 3.70
CA SER A 51 0.29 6.40 3.14
C SER A 51 1.32 5.31 2.85
N ILE A 52 1.10 4.10 3.36
CA ILE A 52 1.98 2.96 3.17
C ILE A 52 1.75 2.41 1.77
N ARG A 53 2.79 2.23 0.97
CA ARG A 53 2.66 1.68 -0.39
C ARG A 53 3.03 0.21 -0.37
N PRO A 54 2.11 -0.72 -0.67
CA PRO A 54 2.44 -2.13 -0.77
C PRO A 54 3.45 -2.33 -1.90
N ILE A 55 4.47 -3.15 -1.63
CA ILE A 55 5.54 -3.46 -2.59
C ILE A 55 4.96 -4.38 -3.66
N THR A 56 4.28 -3.81 -4.66
CA THR A 56 4.09 -4.49 -5.93
C THR A 56 5.45 -4.55 -6.60
N GLN A 57 5.94 -5.73 -6.97
CA GLN A 57 7.19 -5.93 -7.73
C GLN A 57 7.29 -5.15 -9.06
N ASP A 58 6.32 -4.29 -9.38
CA ASP A 58 6.40 -3.25 -10.41
C ASP A 58 7.35 -2.10 -10.04
N VAL A 59 7.73 -1.97 -8.76
CA VAL A 59 8.81 -1.08 -8.34
C VAL A 59 10.14 -1.74 -8.73
N GLY A 60 10.66 -1.41 -9.92
CA GLY A 60 12.05 -1.68 -10.25
C GLY A 60 12.99 -1.17 -9.15
N PRO A 61 14.24 -1.66 -9.05
CA PRO A 61 15.14 -1.47 -7.91
C PRO A 61 15.53 -0.01 -7.59
N ASN A 62 14.90 0.97 -8.23
CA ASN A 62 15.25 2.38 -8.17
C ASN A 62 14.02 3.31 -8.09
N GLY A 63 12.92 2.91 -7.43
CA GLY A 63 11.91 3.80 -6.84
C GLY A 63 11.24 4.88 -7.71
N ALA A 64 11.45 4.89 -9.02
CA ALA A 64 10.86 5.87 -9.92
C ALA A 64 9.43 5.43 -10.26
N PRO A 65 8.41 6.29 -10.06
CA PRO A 65 7.08 6.00 -10.57
C PRO A 65 7.18 5.99 -12.10
N SER A 66 6.96 4.82 -12.71
CA SER A 66 6.73 4.70 -14.15
C SER A 66 5.48 5.49 -14.51
N ALA A 67 5.68 6.75 -14.91
CA ALA A 67 4.65 7.54 -15.57
C ALA A 67 4.43 6.94 -16.98
N HIS A 68 3.16 6.76 -17.30
CA HIS A 68 2.63 6.33 -18.60
C HIS A 68 3.05 7.25 -19.75
#